data_AF-A0A1Z4IIV8-F1
#
_entry.id   AF-A0A1Z4IIV8-F1
#
_cell.length_a   1.000
_cell.length_b   1.000
_cell.length_c   1.000
_cell.angle_alpha   90.00
_cell.angle_beta   90.00
_cell.angle_gamma   90.00
#
_symmetry.space_group_name_H-M   'P 1'
#
loop_
_entity.id
_entity.type
_entity.pdbx_description
1 polymer ?
#
loop_
_entity_poly.entity_id
_entity_poly.type
_entity_poly.pdbx_seq_one_letter_code
_entity_poly.pdbx_strand_id
1 'polypeptide(L)'
;MAKNPIKNLNQARHRWGEITGSPAYVNIVKRYLPDFRDFNSENLLHWRKAIKLFKERYIKPKEQLLLRPLTPARQQWVKTTGLKASAQSVIKVLPECKFPLNTERDWLLVTSIYAKRYPEKVLAQEKEVEVVECDSTVIQPQQLDNEKYDSTKLQPTAKSLPVVKPVTPVAIPSTPKDPVEQRMSDKLAAILGGVREAANPSGRVDVLTKVYVIEVKKACNWKHGIGQALVYQFYYPNKKPVLFLFGKDVDLYRPIAQEHCQRLGVLYRQESFDLIQEFS
;
A
#
# COMPACT_ATOMS: atom_id res chain seq x y z
N MET A 1 -0.41 39.74 36.24
CA MET A 1 -0.93 39.82 34.85
C MET A 1 -0.68 38.49 34.13
N ALA A 2 -1.70 37.64 34.02
CA ALA A 2 -1.59 36.36 33.32
C ALA A 2 -1.51 36.60 31.81
N LYS A 3 -0.41 36.19 31.17
CA LYS A 3 -0.25 36.27 29.71
C LYS A 3 -1.28 35.38 29.04
N ASN A 4 -2.02 35.93 28.09
CA ASN A 4 -3.12 35.26 27.38
C ASN A 4 -2.60 33.98 26.66
N PRO A 5 -2.99 32.77 27.10
CA PRO A 5 -2.43 31.51 26.60
C PRO A 5 -2.73 31.26 25.11
N ILE A 6 -3.77 31.89 24.58
CA ILE A 6 -4.19 31.76 23.18
C ILE A 6 -3.19 32.42 22.21
N LYS A 7 -2.54 33.53 22.62
CA LYS A 7 -1.51 34.18 21.79
C LYS A 7 -0.24 33.33 21.64
N ASN A 8 0.12 32.57 22.67
CA ASN A 8 1.32 31.72 22.66
C ASN A 8 1.17 30.50 21.74
N LEU A 9 -0.04 29.94 21.64
CA LEU A 9 -0.33 28.78 20.80
C LEU A 9 -0.25 29.11 19.30
N ASN A 10 -0.72 30.30 18.92
CA ASN A 10 -0.69 30.74 17.51
C ASN A 10 0.73 31.13 17.06
N GLN A 11 1.54 31.73 17.94
CA GLN A 11 2.97 31.96 17.68
C GLN A 11 3.75 30.65 17.55
N ALA A 12 3.47 29.66 18.41
CA ALA A 12 4.10 28.34 18.33
C ALA A 12 3.72 27.61 17.04
N ARG A 13 2.46 27.73 16.57
CA ARG A 13 2.00 27.19 15.29
C ARG A 13 2.69 27.83 14.08
N HIS A 14 2.88 29.15 14.09
CA HIS A 14 3.55 29.86 12.99
C HIS A 14 5.02 29.45 12.86
N ARG A 15 5.75 29.44 13.98
CA ARG A 15 7.14 28.93 14.04
C ARG A 15 7.25 27.46 13.61
N TRP A 16 6.19 26.66 13.79
CA TRP A 16 6.16 25.26 13.37
C TRP A 16 5.95 25.08 11.86
N GLY A 17 5.10 25.91 11.25
CA GLY A 17 4.97 26.00 9.80
C GLY A 17 6.31 26.33 9.13
N GLU A 18 7.09 27.21 9.77
CA GLU A 18 8.44 27.57 9.33
C GLU A 18 9.47 26.44 9.48
N ILE A 19 9.48 25.72 10.61
CA ILE A 19 10.48 24.66 10.88
C ILE A 19 10.22 23.38 10.07
N THR A 20 8.96 23.05 9.80
CA THR A 20 8.59 21.77 9.14
C THR A 20 8.09 21.93 7.71
N GLY A 21 7.96 23.16 7.23
CA GLY A 21 7.52 23.48 5.87
C GLY A 21 6.06 23.10 5.57
N SER A 22 5.27 22.63 6.55
CA SER A 22 3.84 22.34 6.33
C SER A 22 3.02 22.24 7.63
N PRO A 23 1.96 23.05 7.78
CA PRO A 23 0.98 22.92 8.86
C PRO A 23 0.31 21.52 8.94
N ALA A 24 0.30 20.76 7.84
CA ALA A 24 -0.28 19.41 7.80
C ALA A 24 0.45 18.42 8.73
N TYR A 25 1.75 18.63 9.00
CA TYR A 25 2.55 17.74 9.82
C TYR A 25 2.12 17.74 11.30
N VAL A 26 1.63 18.88 11.79
CA VAL A 26 1.13 19.02 13.17
C VAL A 26 -0.10 18.14 13.40
N ASN A 27 -0.99 18.05 12.42
CA ASN A 27 -2.21 17.23 12.53
C ASN A 27 -1.91 15.73 12.46
N ILE A 28 -0.88 15.34 11.69
CA ILE A 28 -0.42 13.95 11.63
C ILE A 28 0.13 13.51 12.99
N VAL A 29 1.02 14.29 13.60
CA VAL A 29 1.60 13.96 14.91
C VAL A 29 0.53 13.86 15.99
N LYS A 30 -0.44 14.79 16.01
CA LYS A 30 -1.58 14.75 16.94
C LYS A 30 -2.46 13.50 16.77
N ARG A 31 -2.57 12.99 15.54
CA ARG A 31 -3.40 11.81 15.22
C ARG A 31 -2.79 10.51 15.74
N TYR A 32 -1.46 10.42 15.75
CA TYR A 32 -0.76 9.19 16.12
C TYR A 32 -0.24 9.17 17.57
N LEU A 33 -0.35 10.28 18.30
CA LEU A 33 0.13 10.40 19.67
C LEU A 33 -0.86 11.23 20.53
N PRO A 34 -2.03 10.67 20.91
CA PRO A 34 -3.14 11.41 21.51
C PRO A 34 -2.90 11.94 22.94
N ASP A 35 -1.94 11.36 23.67
CA ASP A 35 -1.57 11.78 25.04
C ASP A 35 -0.66 13.02 25.08
N PHE A 36 -0.26 13.54 23.92
CA PHE A 36 0.71 14.63 23.78
C PHE A 36 0.06 16.03 23.78
N ARG A 37 -0.68 16.38 24.85
CA ARG A 37 -1.41 17.68 24.91
C ARG A 37 -0.62 18.86 25.51
N ASP A 38 0.44 18.63 26.28
CA ASP A 38 1.12 19.72 27.00
C ASP A 38 2.52 20.04 26.44
N PHE A 39 2.60 21.14 25.70
CA PHE A 39 3.86 21.66 25.18
C PHE A 39 4.36 22.82 26.07
N ASN A 40 5.30 22.52 26.97
CA ASN A 40 6.11 23.53 27.67
C ASN A 40 7.60 23.38 27.31
N SER A 41 8.40 24.41 27.58
CA SER A 41 9.82 24.46 27.21
C SER A 41 10.67 23.34 27.82
N GLU A 42 10.22 22.75 28.93
CA GLU A 42 10.89 21.63 29.60
C GLU A 42 10.80 20.32 28.81
N ASN A 43 9.80 20.19 27.93
CA ASN A 43 9.58 18.97 27.13
C ASN A 43 10.25 18.96 25.75
N LEU A 44 11.04 19.99 25.40
CA LEU A 44 11.68 20.11 24.07
C LEU A 44 12.64 18.95 23.75
N LEU A 45 13.36 18.45 24.77
CA LEU A 45 14.31 17.34 24.61
C LEU A 45 13.58 16.00 24.36
N HIS A 46 12.50 15.75 25.09
CA HIS A 46 11.60 14.62 24.84
C HIS A 46 10.99 14.70 23.44
N TRP A 47 10.65 15.91 22.98
CA TRP A 47 10.14 16.16 21.64
C TRP A 47 11.15 15.81 20.53
N ARG A 48 12.41 16.25 20.66
CA ARG A 48 13.49 15.90 19.71
C ARG A 48 13.70 14.39 19.65
N LYS A 49 13.64 13.70 20.79
CA LYS A 49 13.75 12.24 20.89
C LYS A 49 12.55 11.53 20.23
N ALA A 50 11.33 12.01 20.44
CA ALA A 50 10.12 11.47 19.83
C ALA A 50 10.08 11.65 18.31
N ILE A 51 10.46 12.84 17.78
CA ILE A 51 10.63 13.01 16.33
C ILE A 51 11.66 12.03 15.80
N LYS A 52 12.83 11.93 16.45
CA LYS A 52 13.91 11.04 16.00
C LYS A 52 13.42 9.59 15.91
N LEU A 53 12.75 9.10 16.96
CA LEU A 53 12.14 7.77 16.98
C LEU A 53 11.04 7.61 15.92
N PHE A 54 10.21 8.63 15.69
CA PHE A 54 9.19 8.60 14.64
C PHE A 54 9.83 8.54 13.24
N LYS A 55 10.88 9.33 12.99
CA LYS A 55 11.63 9.29 11.73
C LYS A 55 12.30 7.92 11.54
N GLU A 56 12.92 7.37 12.57
CA GLU A 56 13.56 6.05 12.52
C GLU A 56 12.54 4.92 12.32
N ARG A 57 11.35 5.02 12.92
CA ARG A 57 10.32 3.97 12.87
C ARG A 57 9.41 4.06 11.64
N TYR A 58 9.13 5.27 11.15
CA TYR A 58 8.11 5.51 10.12
C TYR A 58 8.60 6.28 8.88
N ILE A 59 9.80 6.86 8.90
CA ILE A 59 10.43 7.42 7.68
C ILE A 59 11.42 6.44 7.05
N LYS A 60 12.00 5.48 7.79
CA LYS A 60 12.76 4.37 7.17
C LYS A 60 11.99 3.55 6.10
N PRO A 61 10.64 3.45 6.09
CA PRO A 61 9.90 2.88 4.96
C PRO A 61 9.93 3.71 3.67
N LYS A 62 10.47 4.94 3.64
CA LYS A 62 10.79 5.60 2.35
C LYS A 62 11.92 4.89 1.62
N GLU A 63 12.74 4.10 2.30
CA GLU A 63 13.64 3.15 1.64
C GLU A 63 12.91 1.88 1.18
N GLN A 64 11.75 1.52 1.75
CA GLN A 64 10.88 0.47 1.17
C GLN A 64 10.13 0.94 -0.08
N LEU A 65 10.09 2.24 -0.40
CA LEU A 65 9.76 2.70 -1.75
C LEU A 65 10.82 2.27 -2.80
N LEU A 66 12.02 1.83 -2.36
CA LEU A 66 13.01 1.15 -3.21
C LEU A 66 12.64 -0.31 -3.50
N LEU A 67 11.59 -0.85 -2.86
CA LEU A 67 11.03 -2.17 -3.17
C LEU A 67 9.85 -2.09 -4.14
N ARG A 68 9.45 -0.89 -4.60
CA ARG A 68 8.64 -0.84 -5.81
C ARG A 68 9.55 -1.21 -6.98
N PRO A 69 9.22 -2.23 -7.78
CA PRO A 69 9.98 -2.51 -8.98
C PRO A 69 10.10 -1.20 -9.78
N LEU A 70 11.32 -0.88 -10.19
CA LEU A 70 11.56 0.26 -11.07
C LEU A 70 10.67 0.09 -12.30
N THR A 71 10.08 1.18 -12.79
CA THR A 71 9.38 1.15 -14.08
C THR A 71 10.37 0.70 -15.16
N PRO A 72 9.92 0.04 -16.24
CA PRO A 72 10.79 -0.39 -17.34
C PRO A 72 11.73 0.73 -17.84
N ALA A 73 11.22 1.97 -17.98
CA ALA A 73 12.03 3.12 -18.37
C ALA A 73 13.16 3.46 -17.38
N ARG A 74 12.92 3.31 -16.07
CA ARG A 74 13.94 3.51 -15.03
C ARG A 74 14.94 2.36 -14.97
N GLN A 75 14.50 1.13 -15.22
CA GLN A 75 15.41 -0.02 -15.36
C GLN A 75 16.34 0.19 -16.56
N GLN A 76 15.80 0.65 -17.68
CA GLN A 76 16.58 0.98 -18.87
C GLN A 76 17.62 2.07 -18.59
N TRP A 77 17.26 3.11 -17.83
CA TRP A 77 18.25 4.10 -17.37
C TRP A 77 19.38 3.47 -16.56
N VAL A 78 19.07 2.65 -15.56
CA VAL A 78 20.09 1.97 -14.73
C VAL A 78 20.98 1.08 -15.60
N LYS A 79 20.39 0.29 -16.51
CA LYS A 79 21.12 -0.59 -17.43
C LYS A 79 22.04 0.20 -18.37
N THR A 80 21.56 1.32 -18.91
CA THR A 80 22.29 2.14 -19.88
C THR A 80 23.43 2.93 -19.24
N THR A 81 23.26 3.36 -17.99
CA THR A 81 24.16 4.33 -17.35
C THR A 81 24.97 3.78 -16.18
N GLY A 82 24.56 2.64 -15.60
CA GLY A 82 25.07 2.16 -14.31
C GLY A 82 24.66 3.02 -13.11
N LEU A 83 23.89 4.10 -13.32
CA LEU A 83 23.54 5.07 -12.28
C LEU A 83 22.17 4.80 -11.68
N LYS A 84 22.01 5.14 -10.40
CA LYS A 84 20.72 5.11 -9.70
C LYS A 84 19.68 5.94 -10.46
N ALA A 85 18.47 5.40 -10.64
CA ALA A 85 17.34 6.10 -11.25
C ALA A 85 16.79 7.20 -10.31
N SER A 86 17.51 8.34 -10.23
CA SER A 86 17.14 9.51 -9.43
C SER A 86 17.34 10.81 -10.20
N ALA A 87 16.58 11.85 -9.88
CA ALA A 87 16.74 13.16 -10.51
C ALA A 87 18.14 13.77 -10.30
N GLN A 88 18.73 13.55 -9.13
CA GLN A 88 20.09 14.01 -8.84
C GLN A 88 21.13 13.31 -9.73
N SER A 89 20.97 12.00 -9.94
CA SER A 89 21.85 11.23 -10.82
C SER A 89 21.75 11.71 -12.27
N VAL A 90 20.54 12.02 -12.75
CA VAL A 90 20.32 12.61 -14.08
C VAL A 90 20.97 13.99 -14.18
N ILE A 91 20.67 14.91 -13.25
CA ILE A 91 21.23 16.29 -13.26
C ILE A 91 22.76 16.28 -13.21
N LYS A 92 23.36 15.32 -12.50
CA LYS A 92 24.81 15.18 -12.42
C LYS A 92 25.45 14.90 -13.79
N VAL A 93 24.77 14.17 -14.68
CA VAL A 93 25.31 13.79 -16.00
C VAL A 93 24.71 14.59 -17.16
N LEU A 94 23.52 15.17 -16.96
CA LEU A 94 22.79 15.99 -17.93
C LEU A 94 22.22 17.23 -17.20
N PRO A 95 23.07 18.19 -16.79
CA PRO A 95 22.65 19.35 -16.01
C PRO A 95 21.66 20.27 -16.77
N GLU A 96 21.65 20.20 -18.10
CA GLU A 96 20.70 20.92 -18.94
C GLU A 96 19.28 20.33 -18.96
N CYS A 97 19.08 19.10 -18.46
CA CYS A 97 17.75 18.49 -18.40
C CYS A 97 16.90 19.17 -17.29
N LYS A 98 16.02 20.08 -17.71
CA LYS A 98 15.11 20.84 -16.82
C LYS A 98 13.71 20.25 -16.68
N PHE A 99 13.42 19.13 -17.32
CA PHE A 99 12.07 18.57 -17.34
C PHE A 99 11.78 17.69 -16.09
N PRO A 100 10.51 17.62 -15.66
CA PRO A 100 10.12 16.82 -14.51
C PRO A 100 10.27 15.33 -14.80
N LEU A 101 11.05 14.58 -14.01
CA LEU A 101 11.28 13.13 -14.20
C LEU A 101 10.15 12.26 -13.62
N ASN A 102 8.91 12.64 -13.95
CA ASN A 102 7.71 12.13 -13.31
C ASN A 102 7.01 11.05 -14.13
N THR A 103 7.26 10.98 -15.44
CA THR A 103 6.61 10.01 -16.36
C THR A 103 7.62 9.05 -16.98
N GLU A 104 7.17 7.90 -17.48
CA GLU A 104 8.05 6.97 -18.21
C GLU A 104 8.68 7.61 -19.45
N ARG A 105 7.92 8.46 -20.16
CA ARG A 105 8.40 9.19 -21.33
C ARG A 105 9.60 10.08 -21.00
N ASP A 106 9.58 10.73 -19.84
CA ASP A 106 10.70 11.56 -19.38
C ASP A 106 11.96 10.72 -19.16
N TRP A 107 11.80 9.52 -18.57
CA TRP A 107 12.90 8.58 -18.33
C TRP A 107 13.49 8.02 -19.63
N LEU A 108 12.65 7.67 -20.61
CA LEU A 108 13.12 7.24 -21.93
C LEU A 108 13.85 8.37 -22.67
N LEU A 109 13.36 9.60 -22.55
CA LEU A 109 13.97 10.76 -23.17
C LEU A 109 15.35 11.06 -22.57
N VAL A 110 15.52 11.09 -21.24
CA VAL A 110 16.87 11.28 -20.65
C VAL A 110 17.80 10.14 -21.02
N THR A 111 17.30 8.91 -21.08
CA THR A 111 18.12 7.74 -21.42
C THR A 111 18.64 7.86 -22.86
N SER A 112 17.79 8.26 -23.80
CA SER A 112 18.20 8.47 -25.19
C SER A 112 19.16 9.65 -25.36
N ILE A 113 18.95 10.75 -24.63
CA ILE A 113 19.88 11.90 -24.61
C ILE A 113 21.24 11.46 -24.06
N TYR A 114 21.27 10.69 -22.96
CA TYR A 114 22.50 10.17 -22.39
C TYR A 114 23.23 9.26 -23.36
N ALA A 115 22.53 8.27 -23.94
CA ALA A 115 23.13 7.30 -24.86
C ALA A 115 23.71 7.97 -26.11
N LYS A 116 23.05 9.01 -26.63
CA LYS A 116 23.56 9.80 -27.75
C LYS A 116 24.81 10.61 -27.39
N ARG A 117 24.91 11.06 -26.13
CA ARG A 117 26.01 11.92 -25.66
C ARG A 117 27.25 11.15 -25.22
N TYR A 118 27.06 9.95 -24.68
CA TYR A 118 28.13 9.11 -24.13
C TYR A 118 28.08 7.69 -24.72
N PRO A 119 28.14 7.52 -26.06
CA PRO A 119 28.05 6.20 -26.69
C PRO A 119 29.14 5.24 -26.20
N GLU A 120 30.33 5.74 -25.91
CA GLU A 120 31.46 4.95 -25.39
C GLU A 120 31.19 4.34 -24.02
N LYS A 121 30.45 5.04 -23.15
CA LYS A 121 30.10 4.53 -21.81
C LYS A 121 28.99 3.50 -21.88
N VAL A 122 28.04 3.67 -22.80
CA VAL A 122 26.99 2.68 -23.04
C VAL A 122 27.62 1.38 -23.55
N LEU A 123 28.52 1.46 -24.52
CA LEU A 123 29.24 0.29 -25.04
C LEU A 123 30.09 -0.40 -23.97
N ALA A 124 30.74 0.35 -23.08
CA ALA A 124 31.48 -0.22 -21.96
C ALA A 124 30.56 -0.97 -20.99
N GLN A 125 29.38 -0.40 -20.68
CA GLN A 125 28.40 -1.02 -19.79
C GLN A 125 27.79 -2.29 -20.41
N GLU A 126 27.53 -2.29 -21.72
CA GLU A 126 27.07 -3.48 -22.44
C GLU A 126 28.10 -4.61 -22.40
N LYS A 127 29.39 -4.29 -22.60
CA LYS A 127 30.48 -5.26 -22.48
C LYS A 127 30.62 -5.80 -21.06
N GLU A 128 30.48 -4.97 -20.03
CA GLU A 128 30.51 -5.44 -18.63
C GLU A 128 29.36 -6.39 -18.32
N VAL A 129 28.16 -6.14 -18.85
CA VAL A 129 27.00 -7.03 -18.65
C VAL A 129 27.21 -8.37 -19.37
N GLU A 130 27.79 -8.35 -20.57
CA GLU A 130 28.06 -9.55 -21.37
C GLU A 130 29.15 -10.45 -20.73
N VAL A 131 30.14 -9.85 -20.05
CA VAL A 131 31.17 -10.59 -19.31
C VAL A 131 30.62 -11.27 -18.04
N VAL A 132 29.49 -10.81 -17.51
CA VAL A 132 28.82 -11.41 -16.34
C VAL A 132 27.91 -12.60 -16.74
N GLU A 133 27.67 -12.82 -18.04
CA GLU A 133 26.81 -13.91 -18.54
C GLU A 133 27.54 -15.23 -18.82
N CYS A 134 28.84 -15.36 -18.53
CA CYS A 134 29.59 -16.59 -18.74
C CYS A 134 30.56 -16.91 -17.58
N ASP A 135 30.00 -17.12 -16.39
CA ASP A 135 30.63 -18.02 -15.41
C ASP A 135 29.54 -18.90 -14.81
N SER A 136 29.17 -19.94 -15.58
CA SER A 136 28.44 -21.09 -15.06
C SER A 136 29.38 -21.94 -14.19
N THR A 137 30.00 -21.32 -13.19
CA THR A 137 30.48 -22.07 -12.04
C THR A 137 29.23 -22.58 -11.34
N VAL A 138 28.95 -23.86 -11.61
CA VAL A 138 28.05 -24.68 -10.81
C VAL A 138 28.37 -24.38 -9.35
N ILE A 139 27.51 -23.61 -8.68
CA ILE A 139 27.49 -23.52 -7.23
C ILE A 139 27.12 -24.92 -6.79
N GLN A 140 28.12 -25.76 -6.53
CA GLN A 140 27.89 -26.91 -5.66
C GLN A 140 27.34 -26.33 -4.37
N PRO A 141 26.21 -26.85 -3.86
CA PRO A 141 25.66 -26.39 -2.60
C PRO A 141 26.78 -26.46 -1.57
N GLN A 142 27.21 -25.31 -1.05
CA GLN A 142 27.99 -25.30 0.17
C GLN A 142 27.18 -26.12 1.17
N GLN A 143 27.79 -27.18 1.68
CA GLN A 143 27.26 -27.93 2.80
C GLN A 143 27.11 -26.92 3.94
N LEU A 144 25.92 -26.35 4.06
CA LEU A 144 25.48 -25.79 5.33
C LEU A 144 25.60 -26.96 6.29
N ASP A 145 26.46 -26.79 7.29
CA ASP A 145 26.52 -27.72 8.40
C ASP A 145 25.08 -27.98 8.84
N ASN A 146 24.70 -29.26 8.75
CA ASN A 146 23.42 -29.78 9.20
C ASN A 146 23.35 -29.65 10.72
N GLU A 147 23.28 -28.42 11.24
CA GLU A 147 22.54 -28.20 12.48
C GLU A 147 21.10 -28.58 12.16
N LYS A 148 20.80 -29.81 12.56
CA LYS A 148 19.55 -30.53 12.45
C LYS A 148 18.37 -29.59 12.73
N TYR A 149 17.86 -28.96 11.67
CA TYR A 149 16.68 -28.13 11.76
C TYR A 149 15.50 -29.05 12.05
N ASP A 150 15.08 -29.04 13.31
CA ASP A 150 14.00 -29.88 13.79
C ASP A 150 12.66 -29.33 13.30
N SER A 151 12.27 -29.80 12.11
CA SER A 151 10.99 -29.48 11.46
C SER A 151 9.77 -29.88 12.30
N THR A 152 9.94 -30.64 13.38
CA THR A 152 8.83 -30.93 14.33
C THR A 152 8.48 -29.73 15.22
N LYS A 153 9.33 -28.69 15.32
CA LYS A 153 9.11 -27.53 16.20
C LYS A 153 8.26 -26.40 15.60
N LEU A 154 7.91 -26.47 14.31
CA LEU A 154 7.13 -25.45 13.61
C LEU A 154 5.86 -26.00 12.98
N GLN A 155 5.28 -27.04 13.56
CA GLN A 155 3.86 -27.28 13.32
C GLN A 155 3.08 -26.21 14.09
N PRO A 156 2.30 -25.33 13.43
CA PRO A 156 1.30 -24.54 14.13
C PRO A 156 0.41 -25.56 14.83
N THR A 157 0.55 -25.70 16.15
CA THR A 157 -0.39 -26.50 16.91
C THR A 157 -1.74 -25.84 16.67
N ALA A 158 -2.61 -26.54 15.94
CA ALA A 158 -3.99 -26.15 15.74
C ALA A 158 -4.67 -26.20 17.11
N LYS A 159 -4.42 -25.17 17.94
CA LYS A 159 -5.21 -24.93 19.13
C LYS A 159 -6.61 -24.74 18.60
N SER A 160 -7.48 -25.68 18.93
CA SER A 160 -8.91 -25.57 18.69
C SER A 160 -9.34 -24.16 19.06
N LEU A 161 -9.82 -23.39 18.08
CA LEU A 161 -10.33 -22.06 18.35
C LEU A 161 -11.42 -22.23 19.43
N PRO A 162 -11.37 -21.46 20.52
CA PRO A 162 -12.36 -21.56 21.57
C PRO A 162 -13.74 -21.36 20.94
N VAL A 163 -14.69 -22.21 21.31
CA VAL A 163 -16.10 -22.08 20.89
C VAL A 163 -16.58 -20.71 21.37
N VAL A 164 -16.64 -19.75 20.44
CA VAL A 164 -16.98 -18.37 20.74
C VAL A 164 -18.47 -18.34 21.08
N LYS A 165 -18.79 -18.05 22.35
CA LYS A 165 -20.17 -17.77 22.77
C LYS A 165 -20.70 -16.61 21.92
N PRO A 166 -21.96 -16.64 21.47
CA PRO A 166 -22.52 -15.57 20.67
C PRO A 166 -22.43 -14.24 21.44
N VAL A 167 -21.54 -13.37 20.98
CA VAL A 167 -21.34 -12.04 21.55
C VAL A 167 -22.52 -11.17 21.11
N THR A 168 -23.15 -10.48 22.06
CA THR A 168 -24.17 -9.48 21.76
C THR A 168 -23.57 -8.44 20.80
N PRO A 169 -24.17 -8.19 19.63
CA PRO A 169 -23.58 -7.31 18.63
C PRO A 169 -23.50 -5.89 19.18
N VAL A 170 -22.27 -5.44 19.46
CA VAL A 170 -22.00 -4.03 19.77
C VAL A 170 -22.14 -3.26 18.47
N ALA A 171 -23.01 -2.25 18.45
CA ALA A 171 -23.19 -1.39 17.30
C ALA A 171 -21.92 -0.56 17.07
N ILE A 172 -21.05 -1.01 16.16
CA ILE A 172 -19.84 -0.28 15.80
C ILE A 172 -20.24 0.94 14.95
N PRO A 173 -19.88 2.18 15.36
CA PRO A 173 -20.13 3.36 14.55
C PRO A 173 -19.39 3.25 13.22
N SER A 174 -20.13 3.37 12.12
CA SER A 174 -19.58 3.31 10.76
C SER A 174 -18.85 4.61 10.44
N THR A 175 -17.69 4.50 9.81
CA THR A 175 -17.11 5.67 9.12
C THR A 175 -17.98 6.02 7.90
N PRO A 176 -18.03 7.29 7.46
CA PRO A 176 -18.72 7.65 6.24
C PRO A 176 -18.09 6.93 5.05
N LYS A 177 -18.93 6.22 4.28
CA LYS A 177 -18.51 5.48 3.09
C LYS A 177 -18.33 6.42 1.90
N ASP A 178 -17.41 6.07 1.01
CA ASP A 178 -17.22 6.82 -0.24
C ASP A 178 -18.54 6.83 -1.06
N PRO A 179 -19.00 7.99 -1.56
CA PRO A 179 -20.29 8.06 -2.25
C PRO A 179 -20.39 7.17 -3.50
N VAL A 180 -19.28 6.89 -4.17
CA VAL A 180 -19.27 6.01 -5.35
C VAL A 180 -19.36 4.55 -4.92
N GLU A 181 -18.60 4.14 -3.90
CA GLU A 181 -18.74 2.80 -3.28
C GLU A 181 -20.18 2.57 -2.81
N GLN A 182 -20.80 3.60 -2.23
CA GLN A 182 -22.19 3.59 -1.82
C GLN A 182 -23.13 3.34 -3.01
N ARG A 183 -23.05 4.12 -4.09
CA ARG A 183 -23.91 3.93 -5.28
C ARG A 183 -23.73 2.55 -5.91
N MET A 184 -22.51 2.03 -5.96
CA MET A 184 -22.24 0.69 -6.50
C MET A 184 -22.86 -0.40 -5.61
N SER A 185 -22.77 -0.23 -4.29
CA SER A 185 -23.45 -1.14 -3.34
C SER A 185 -24.97 -1.09 -3.49
N ASP A 186 -25.57 0.09 -3.71
CA ASP A 186 -27.02 0.22 -4.00
C ASP A 186 -27.42 -0.55 -5.25
N LYS A 187 -26.69 -0.32 -6.35
CA LYS A 187 -26.95 -0.97 -7.64
C LYS A 187 -26.87 -2.49 -7.53
N LEU A 188 -25.82 -3.01 -6.87
CA LEU A 188 -25.65 -4.45 -6.68
C LEU A 188 -26.72 -5.05 -5.77
N ALA A 189 -27.06 -4.38 -4.66
CA ALA A 189 -28.13 -4.84 -3.77
C ALA A 189 -29.47 -4.92 -4.50
N ALA A 190 -29.80 -3.92 -5.33
CA ALA A 190 -31.02 -3.92 -6.13
C ALA A 190 -31.05 -5.07 -7.16
N ILE A 191 -29.95 -5.30 -7.88
CA ILE A 191 -29.85 -6.36 -8.90
C ILE A 191 -29.94 -7.76 -8.25
N LEU A 192 -29.27 -7.96 -7.11
CA LEU A 192 -29.11 -9.28 -6.49
C LEU A 192 -30.15 -9.57 -5.40
N GLY A 193 -31.09 -8.65 -5.15
CA GLY A 193 -32.03 -8.74 -4.02
C GLY A 193 -31.30 -8.82 -2.66
N GLY A 194 -30.21 -8.08 -2.52
CA GLY A 194 -29.36 -8.05 -1.33
C GLY A 194 -29.74 -6.99 -0.32
N VAL A 195 -29.26 -7.15 0.92
CA VAL A 195 -29.35 -6.17 2.00
C VAL A 195 -28.02 -5.44 2.11
N ARG A 196 -28.10 -4.11 2.22
CA ARG A 196 -26.95 -3.23 2.35
C ARG A 196 -26.46 -3.06 3.79
N GLU A 197 -25.17 -2.78 3.93
CA GLU A 197 -24.52 -2.36 5.19
C GLU A 197 -24.89 -3.30 6.36
N ALA A 198 -24.98 -4.60 6.07
CA ALA A 198 -25.46 -5.61 6.99
C ALA A 198 -24.47 -5.77 8.15
N ALA A 199 -24.88 -5.35 9.34
CA ALA A 199 -24.03 -5.35 10.52
C ALA A 199 -23.70 -6.78 10.96
N ASN A 200 -22.45 -6.97 11.40
CA ASN A 200 -21.96 -8.18 12.05
C ASN A 200 -20.95 -7.77 13.15
N PRO A 201 -20.50 -8.69 14.02
CA PRO A 201 -19.58 -8.36 15.11
C PRO A 201 -18.24 -7.75 14.69
N SER A 202 -17.81 -7.93 13.43
CA SER A 202 -16.56 -7.40 12.88
C SER A 202 -16.72 -6.15 12.02
N GLY A 203 -17.95 -5.69 11.74
CA GLY A 203 -18.20 -4.53 10.90
C GLY A 203 -19.53 -4.58 10.14
N ARG A 204 -19.53 -4.05 8.92
CA ARG A 204 -20.71 -3.99 8.05
C ARG A 204 -20.33 -4.53 6.68
N VAL A 205 -21.11 -5.51 6.20
CA VAL A 205 -20.97 -6.05 4.85
C VAL A 205 -21.60 -5.08 3.86
N ASP A 206 -20.90 -4.74 2.79
CA ASP A 206 -21.40 -3.80 1.79
C ASP A 206 -22.73 -4.26 1.17
N VAL A 207 -22.76 -5.50 0.67
CA VAL A 207 -23.97 -6.17 0.19
C VAL A 207 -24.01 -7.63 0.64
N LEU A 208 -25.08 -8.00 1.34
CA LEU A 208 -25.34 -9.37 1.79
C LEU A 208 -26.54 -9.95 1.04
N THR A 209 -26.35 -11.05 0.32
CA THR A 209 -27.45 -11.74 -0.40
C THR A 209 -27.77 -13.07 0.26
N LYS A 210 -28.68 -13.86 -0.31
CA LYS A 210 -28.92 -15.25 0.12
C LYS A 210 -27.66 -16.11 0.01
N VAL A 211 -26.81 -15.85 -0.99
CA VAL A 211 -25.68 -16.73 -1.37
C VAL A 211 -24.31 -16.08 -1.18
N TYR A 212 -24.24 -14.75 -1.13
CA TYR A 212 -22.99 -14.00 -1.19
C TYR A 212 -22.81 -13.03 -0.02
N VAL A 213 -21.55 -12.85 0.37
CA VAL A 213 -21.03 -11.75 1.20
C VAL A 213 -20.15 -10.91 0.30
N ILE A 214 -20.61 -9.75 -0.11
CA ILE A 214 -19.95 -8.94 -1.15
C ILE A 214 -19.33 -7.70 -0.52
N GLU A 215 -18.04 -7.50 -0.78
CA GLU A 215 -17.32 -6.26 -0.47
C GLU A 215 -17.04 -5.48 -1.76
N VAL A 216 -17.43 -4.22 -1.77
CA VAL A 216 -17.36 -3.30 -2.91
C VAL A 216 -16.24 -2.30 -2.67
N LYS A 217 -15.26 -2.25 -3.58
CA LYS A 217 -14.08 -1.37 -3.43
C LYS A 217 -13.64 -0.75 -4.74
N LYS A 218 -13.10 0.47 -4.65
CA LYS A 218 -12.26 1.01 -5.75
C LYS A 218 -11.11 0.05 -6.04
N ALA A 219 -10.74 -0.10 -7.31
CA ALA A 219 -9.78 -1.12 -7.74
C ALA A 219 -8.43 -1.05 -7.00
N CYS A 220 -7.91 0.15 -6.74
CA CYS A 220 -6.67 0.35 -5.98
C CYS A 220 -6.70 -0.19 -4.53
N ASN A 221 -7.89 -0.44 -3.97
CA ASN A 221 -8.11 -0.97 -2.62
C ASN A 221 -8.45 -2.47 -2.60
N TRP A 222 -8.17 -3.21 -3.67
CA TRP A 222 -8.53 -4.63 -3.79
C TRP A 222 -8.06 -5.51 -2.61
N LYS A 223 -6.84 -5.28 -2.09
CA LYS A 223 -6.30 -6.03 -0.94
C LYS A 223 -7.16 -5.86 0.32
N HIS A 224 -7.64 -4.63 0.54
CA HIS A 224 -8.51 -4.33 1.66
C HIS A 224 -9.85 -5.04 1.51
N GLY A 225 -10.41 -5.02 0.30
CA GLY A 225 -11.66 -5.71 -0.01
C GLY A 225 -11.61 -7.22 0.21
N ILE A 226 -10.52 -7.88 -0.24
CA ILE A 226 -10.32 -9.32 0.01
C ILE A 226 -10.29 -9.63 1.51
N GLY A 227 -9.51 -8.86 2.27
CA GLY A 227 -9.40 -9.06 3.72
C GLY A 227 -10.75 -8.94 4.42
N GLN A 228 -11.54 -7.94 4.07
CA GLN A 228 -12.88 -7.75 4.64
C GLN A 228 -13.84 -8.87 4.26
N ALA A 229 -13.90 -9.26 2.97
CA ALA A 229 -14.79 -10.32 2.50
C ALA A 229 -14.51 -11.66 3.21
N LEU A 230 -13.23 -12.00 3.43
CA LEU A 230 -12.82 -13.19 4.16
C LEU A 230 -13.24 -13.13 5.63
N VAL A 231 -13.01 -12.00 6.31
CA VAL A 231 -13.41 -11.83 7.72
C VAL A 231 -14.92 -11.96 7.87
N TYR A 232 -15.69 -11.32 6.98
CA TYR A 232 -17.14 -11.37 7.02
C TYR A 232 -17.70 -12.76 6.75
N GLN A 233 -17.05 -13.57 5.90
CA GLN A 233 -17.47 -14.95 5.63
C GLN A 233 -17.57 -15.80 6.91
N PHE A 234 -16.70 -15.59 7.91
CA PHE A 234 -16.77 -16.34 9.17
C PHE A 234 -18.10 -16.19 9.92
N TYR A 235 -18.80 -15.07 9.72
CA TYR A 235 -20.12 -14.82 10.31
C TYR A 235 -21.28 -15.33 9.43
N TYR A 236 -20.97 -15.74 8.20
CA TYR A 236 -21.94 -16.24 7.22
C TYR A 236 -21.39 -17.48 6.50
N PRO A 237 -21.17 -18.60 7.22
CA PRO A 237 -20.42 -19.75 6.71
C PRO A 237 -21.03 -20.40 5.46
N ASN A 238 -22.34 -20.23 5.25
CA ASN A 238 -23.06 -20.77 4.09
C ASN A 238 -23.05 -19.84 2.87
N LYS A 239 -22.33 -18.72 2.93
CA LYS A 239 -22.24 -17.73 1.86
C LYS A 239 -20.83 -17.67 1.30
N LYS A 240 -20.72 -17.38 0.00
CA LYS A 240 -19.43 -17.22 -0.68
C LYS A 240 -18.95 -15.77 -0.58
N PRO A 241 -17.68 -15.51 -0.23
CA PRO A 241 -17.12 -14.18 -0.21
C PRO A 241 -16.88 -13.70 -1.65
N VAL A 242 -17.21 -12.44 -1.92
CA VAL A 242 -17.06 -11.81 -3.23
C VAL A 242 -16.33 -10.49 -3.07
N LEU A 243 -15.30 -10.28 -3.88
CA LEU A 243 -14.71 -8.98 -4.11
C LEU A 243 -15.34 -8.38 -5.37
N PHE A 244 -15.96 -7.21 -5.25
CA PHE A 244 -16.45 -6.44 -6.38
C PHE A 244 -15.60 -5.17 -6.57
N LEU A 245 -14.87 -5.08 -7.68
CA LEU A 245 -14.05 -3.91 -8.01
C LEU A 245 -14.72 -2.98 -9.03
N PHE A 246 -14.51 -1.68 -8.85
CA PHE A 246 -14.92 -0.67 -9.83
C PHE A 246 -13.87 0.45 -9.94
N GLY A 247 -14.04 1.29 -10.96
CA GLY A 247 -13.17 2.44 -11.22
C GLY A 247 -12.35 2.31 -12.50
N LYS A 248 -11.76 3.43 -12.94
CA LYS A 248 -11.02 3.54 -14.21
C LYS A 248 -9.74 2.70 -14.26
N ASP A 249 -9.22 2.33 -13.10
CA ASP A 249 -7.99 1.57 -12.90
C ASP A 249 -8.25 0.07 -12.68
N VAL A 250 -9.49 -0.42 -12.87
CA VAL A 250 -9.82 -1.84 -12.64
C VAL A 250 -8.94 -2.78 -13.46
N ASP A 251 -8.67 -2.44 -14.72
CA ASP A 251 -7.85 -3.27 -15.62
C ASP A 251 -6.40 -3.39 -15.14
N LEU A 252 -5.87 -2.36 -14.47
CA LEU A 252 -4.52 -2.39 -13.90
C LEU A 252 -4.40 -3.40 -12.76
N TYR A 253 -5.45 -3.56 -11.95
CA TYR A 253 -5.43 -4.43 -10.77
C TYR A 253 -6.09 -5.79 -11.00
N ARG A 254 -6.86 -5.96 -12.08
CA ARG A 254 -7.62 -7.19 -12.36
C ARG A 254 -6.76 -8.45 -12.29
N PRO A 255 -5.61 -8.58 -12.98
CA PRO A 255 -4.88 -9.85 -12.99
C PRO A 255 -4.40 -10.28 -11.60
N ILE A 256 -3.81 -9.36 -10.84
CA ILE A 256 -3.29 -9.65 -9.51
C ILE A 256 -4.40 -9.89 -8.48
N ALA A 257 -5.50 -9.13 -8.56
CA ALA A 257 -6.65 -9.32 -7.69
C ALA A 257 -7.35 -10.66 -7.96
N GLN A 258 -7.55 -11.03 -9.23
CA GLN A 258 -8.13 -12.32 -9.64
C GLN A 258 -7.29 -13.50 -9.14
N GLU A 259 -5.96 -13.45 -9.33
CA GLU A 259 -5.06 -14.49 -8.86
C GLU A 259 -5.18 -14.69 -7.33
N HIS A 260 -5.19 -13.61 -6.56
CA HIS A 260 -5.29 -13.69 -5.11
C HIS A 260 -6.67 -14.15 -4.64
N CYS A 261 -7.73 -13.67 -5.30
CA CYS A 261 -9.09 -14.14 -5.08
C CYS A 261 -9.20 -15.65 -5.28
N GLN A 262 -8.67 -16.18 -6.39
CA GLN A 262 -8.66 -17.61 -6.68
C GLN A 262 -7.93 -18.42 -5.61
N ARG A 263 -6.73 -17.99 -5.21
CA ARG A 263 -5.94 -18.67 -4.16
C ARG A 263 -6.65 -18.70 -2.80
N LEU A 264 -7.45 -17.68 -2.50
CA LEU A 264 -8.13 -17.51 -1.22
C LEU A 264 -9.58 -17.98 -1.22
N GLY A 265 -10.09 -18.52 -2.34
CA GLY A 265 -11.49 -18.94 -2.45
C GLY A 265 -12.49 -17.78 -2.44
N VAL A 266 -12.05 -16.57 -2.80
CA VAL A 266 -12.90 -15.38 -2.96
C VAL A 266 -13.33 -15.26 -4.42
N LEU A 267 -14.60 -15.04 -4.69
CA LEU A 267 -15.08 -14.79 -6.04
C LEU A 267 -14.71 -13.36 -6.46
N TYR A 268 -14.05 -13.21 -7.59
CA TYR A 268 -13.76 -11.91 -8.18
C TYR A 268 -14.90 -11.49 -9.13
N ARG A 269 -15.36 -10.25 -8.99
CA ARG A 269 -16.32 -9.58 -9.88
C ARG A 269 -15.91 -8.13 -10.09
N GLN A 270 -16.39 -7.54 -11.18
CA GLN A 270 -16.11 -6.14 -11.47
C GLN A 270 -17.31 -5.46 -12.12
N GLU A 271 -17.28 -4.13 -12.17
CA GLU A 271 -18.24 -3.39 -12.97
C GLU A 271 -18.11 -3.75 -14.45
N SER A 272 -19.16 -4.36 -14.99
CA SER A 272 -19.36 -4.63 -16.41
C SER A 272 -20.77 -4.18 -16.82
N PHE A 273 -21.04 -4.18 -18.13
CA PHE A 273 -22.37 -3.85 -18.64
C PHE A 273 -23.41 -4.93 -18.28
N ASP A 274 -22.99 -6.19 -18.07
CA ASP A 274 -23.86 -7.36 -17.89
C ASP A 274 -23.74 -8.00 -16.50
N LEU A 275 -23.92 -7.19 -15.45
CA LEU A 275 -23.84 -7.63 -14.05
C LEU A 275 -24.78 -8.80 -13.69
N ILE A 276 -25.89 -8.99 -14.42
CA ILE A 276 -26.85 -10.08 -14.16
C ILE A 276 -26.22 -11.43 -14.51
N GLN A 277 -25.54 -11.55 -15.65
CA GLN A 277 -24.94 -12.82 -16.07
C GLN A 277 -23.80 -13.25 -15.15
N GLU A 278 -23.07 -12.30 -14.55
CA GLU A 278 -21.92 -12.63 -13.71
C GLU A 278 -22.31 -13.27 -12.36
N PHE A 279 -23.56 -13.10 -11.91
CA PHE A 279 -24.05 -13.60 -10.61
C PHE A 279 -25.14 -14.67 -10.73
N SER A 280 -25.56 -15.00 -11.96
CA SER A 280 -26.44 -16.13 -12.29
C SER A 280 -25.70 -17.46 -12.11
#